data_AF-A0A3N4HN03-F1
#
_entry.id   AF-A0A3N4HN03-F1
#
_cell.length_a   1.000
_cell.length_b   1.000
_cell.length_c   1.000
_cell.angle_alpha   90.00
_cell.angle_beta   90.00
_cell.angle_gamma   90.00
#
_symmetry.space_group_name_H-M   'P 1'
#
loop_
_entity.id
_entity.type
_entity.pdbx_description
1 polymer ?
#
loop_
_entity_poly.entity_id
_entity_poly.type
_entity_poly.pdbx_seq_one_letter_code
_entity_poly.pdbx_strand_id
1 'polypeptide(L)'
;MTTDRSTFYHPTYTLPTNPPITSTFYPPLSPATSTTLVVLLPPYPPLGGTRHDPLLALISQALRRPPYNALCLTLDYPGKLSWTGSKEIAAVHSAIQAGIDVLQESAGGGVDDGVEVVVVGYSYGGLVASHVKALREVEGVRAKLFPLPVLLEGNALWQLTRSKVA
;
A
#
# COMPACT_ATOMS: atom_id res chain seq x y z
N MET A 1 -11.96 -0.88 -32.61
CA MET A 1 -12.22 -0.60 -31.19
C MET A 1 -12.19 -1.92 -30.44
N THR A 2 -11.03 -2.34 -29.96
CA THR A 2 -10.88 -3.51 -29.09
C THR A 2 -10.88 -2.99 -27.66
N THR A 3 -12.01 -3.16 -26.96
CA THR A 3 -12.05 -3.06 -25.50
C THR A 3 -11.12 -4.14 -24.96
N ASP A 4 -9.94 -3.72 -24.52
CA ASP A 4 -9.02 -4.53 -23.75
C ASP A 4 -9.68 -4.85 -22.40
N ARG A 5 -10.43 -5.97 -22.38
CA ARG A 5 -10.91 -6.61 -21.17
C ARG A 5 -9.76 -7.41 -20.57
N SER A 6 -8.62 -6.77 -20.30
CA SER A 6 -7.72 -7.24 -19.27
C SER A 6 -8.50 -7.15 -17.96
N THR A 7 -9.32 -8.18 -17.70
CA THR A 7 -9.82 -8.49 -16.37
C THR A 7 -8.60 -8.45 -15.47
N PHE A 8 -8.49 -7.37 -14.71
CA PHE A 8 -7.44 -7.09 -13.75
C PHE A 8 -7.53 -8.15 -12.65
N TYR A 9 -7.08 -9.36 -12.96
CA TYR A 9 -6.93 -10.46 -12.02
C TYR A 9 -5.71 -10.11 -11.19
N HIS A 10 -5.94 -9.32 -10.14
CA HIS A 10 -4.95 -9.07 -9.14
C HIS A 10 -4.91 -10.30 -8.23
N PRO A 11 -3.76 -11.00 -8.13
CA PRO A 11 -3.72 -12.18 -7.30
C PRO A 11 -4.06 -11.78 -5.86
N THR A 12 -5.00 -12.53 -5.28
CA THR A 12 -5.33 -12.40 -3.86
C THR A 12 -4.31 -13.20 -3.09
N TYR A 13 -3.64 -12.57 -2.13
CA TYR A 13 -2.64 -13.22 -1.30
C TYR A 13 -3.15 -13.28 0.13
N THR A 14 -3.08 -14.46 0.72
CA THR A 14 -3.30 -14.64 2.15
C THR A 14 -1.95 -14.49 2.84
N LEU A 15 -1.79 -13.41 3.58
CA LEU A 15 -0.60 -13.17 4.38
C LEU A 15 -0.60 -14.15 5.56
N PRO A 16 0.56 -14.76 5.91
CA PRO A 16 0.68 -15.77 6.96
C PRO A 16 0.65 -15.15 8.36
N THR A 17 -0.41 -14.40 8.66
CA THR A 17 -0.67 -13.78 9.95
C THR A 17 -1.65 -14.60 10.77
N ASN A 18 -1.74 -14.32 12.08
CA ASN A 18 -2.79 -14.88 12.92
C ASN A 18 -3.67 -13.75 13.51
N PRO A 19 -4.93 -13.57 13.04
CA PRO A 19 -5.60 -14.34 11.99
C PRO A 19 -5.05 -14.01 10.58
N PRO A 20 -5.26 -14.90 9.58
CA PRO A 20 -4.78 -14.69 8.22
C PRO A 20 -5.44 -13.45 7.60
N ILE A 21 -4.65 -12.65 6.88
CA ILE A 21 -5.12 -11.41 6.25
C ILE A 21 -5.14 -11.58 4.75
N THR A 22 -6.27 -11.24 4.15
CA THR A 22 -6.41 -11.23 2.69
C THR A 22 -5.92 -9.89 2.14
N SER A 23 -5.05 -9.95 1.15
CA SER A 23 -4.48 -8.80 0.47
C SER A 23 -4.57 -8.94 -1.05
N THR A 24 -4.39 -7.84 -1.75
CA THR A 24 -4.42 -7.79 -3.22
C THR A 24 -3.28 -6.91 -3.68
N PHE A 25 -2.43 -7.47 -4.54
CA PHE A 25 -1.28 -6.79 -5.09
C PHE A 25 -1.59 -6.25 -6.48
N TYR A 26 -1.20 -5.00 -6.68
CA TYR A 26 -1.28 -4.32 -7.96
C TYR A 26 0.15 -4.03 -8.44
N PRO A 27 0.66 -4.85 -9.38
CA PRO A 27 2.05 -4.74 -9.79
C PRO A 27 2.31 -3.42 -10.52
N PRO A 28 3.52 -2.84 -10.39
CA PRO A 28 3.94 -1.70 -11.19
C PRO A 28 3.86 -2.01 -12.69
N LEU A 29 3.67 -0.98 -13.53
CA LEU A 29 3.66 -1.19 -14.99
C LEU A 29 5.06 -1.42 -15.56
N SER A 30 6.12 -1.11 -14.81
CA SER A 30 7.51 -1.38 -15.19
C SER A 30 8.27 -2.03 -14.02
N PRO A 31 8.09 -3.34 -13.77
CA PRO A 31 8.55 -4.02 -12.56
C PRO A 31 10.03 -3.90 -12.26
N ALA A 32 10.88 -3.94 -13.30
CA ALA A 32 12.35 -3.91 -13.17
C ALA A 32 12.92 -2.61 -12.57
N THR A 33 12.09 -1.58 -12.36
CA THR A 33 12.52 -0.26 -11.87
C THR A 33 11.77 0.21 -10.62
N SER A 34 10.86 -0.61 -10.09
CA SER A 34 10.06 -0.24 -8.93
C SER A 34 10.82 -0.49 -7.63
N THR A 35 11.12 0.57 -6.89
CA THR A 35 11.64 0.48 -5.52
C THR A 35 10.65 1.02 -4.48
N THR A 36 9.41 1.30 -4.89
CA THR A 36 8.38 1.88 -4.04
C THR A 36 7.25 0.88 -3.80
N LEU A 37 6.97 0.61 -2.53
CA LEU A 37 5.79 -0.10 -2.05
C LEU A 37 4.77 0.91 -1.51
N VAL A 38 3.51 0.77 -1.89
CA VAL A 38 2.41 1.56 -1.33
C VAL A 38 1.38 0.64 -0.71
N VAL A 39 1.17 0.76 0.60
CA VAL A 39 0.10 0.06 1.32
C VAL A 39 -1.11 0.98 1.44
N LEU A 40 -2.20 0.55 0.80
CA LEU A 40 -3.48 1.23 0.70
C LEU A 40 -4.47 0.63 1.70
N LEU A 41 -4.83 1.43 2.70
CA LEU A 41 -5.67 1.02 3.81
C LEU A 41 -7.14 1.41 3.58
N PRO A 42 -8.08 0.45 3.62
CA PRO A 42 -9.49 0.70 3.33
C PRO A 42 -10.20 1.48 4.45
N PRO A 43 -11.41 2.01 4.18
CA PRO A 43 -12.22 2.66 5.19
C PRO A 43 -12.82 1.61 6.14
N TYR A 44 -13.69 2.05 7.06
CA TYR A 44 -14.22 1.22 8.14
C TYR A 44 -15.02 0.00 7.62
N PRO A 45 -14.57 -1.25 7.88
CA PRO A 45 -15.24 -2.46 7.37
C PRO A 45 -16.72 -2.63 7.70
N PRO A 46 -17.22 -2.29 8.90
CA PRO A 46 -18.66 -2.37 9.18
C PRO A 46 -19.54 -1.48 8.30
N LEU A 47 -18.95 -0.50 7.61
CA LEU A 47 -19.62 0.36 6.63
C LEU A 47 -19.26 -0.01 5.18
N GLY A 48 -18.77 -1.22 4.95
CA GLY A 48 -18.44 -1.74 3.61
C GLY A 48 -16.98 -1.51 3.19
N GLY A 49 -16.12 -1.03 4.08
CA GLY A 49 -14.70 -0.86 3.79
C GLY A 49 -13.96 -2.18 3.60
N THR A 50 -13.41 -2.40 2.41
CA THR A 50 -12.69 -3.62 2.05
C THR A 50 -11.52 -3.31 1.13
N ARG A 51 -10.64 -4.29 0.91
CA ARG A 51 -9.55 -4.20 -0.09
C ARG A 51 -10.03 -3.89 -1.52
N HIS A 52 -11.31 -4.15 -1.82
CA HIS A 52 -11.94 -3.92 -3.13
C HIS A 52 -12.59 -2.55 -3.26
N ASP A 53 -12.34 -1.65 -2.31
CA ASP A 53 -12.87 -0.31 -2.32
C ASP A 53 -12.49 0.44 -3.62
N PRO A 54 -13.46 1.00 -4.38
CA PRO A 54 -13.19 1.63 -5.67
C PRO A 54 -12.19 2.80 -5.60
N LEU A 55 -12.14 3.53 -4.48
CA LEU A 55 -11.20 4.62 -4.32
C LEU A 55 -9.76 4.09 -4.24
N LEU A 56 -9.55 2.99 -3.53
CA LEU A 56 -8.23 2.34 -3.47
C LEU A 56 -7.79 1.82 -4.84
N ALA A 57 -8.72 1.27 -5.63
CA ALA A 57 -8.44 0.82 -6.99
C ALA A 57 -8.02 1.98 -7.91
N LEU A 58 -8.67 3.15 -7.79
CA LEU A 58 -8.29 4.35 -8.53
C LEU A 58 -6.91 4.88 -8.12
N ILE A 59 -6.64 4.93 -6.82
CA ILE A 59 -5.33 5.35 -6.28
C ILE A 59 -4.23 4.41 -6.76
N SER A 60 -4.44 3.09 -6.69
CA SER A 60 -3.46 2.11 -7.14
C SER A 60 -3.18 2.26 -8.64
N GLN A 61 -4.21 2.48 -9.45
CA GLN A 61 -4.04 2.70 -10.89
C GLN A 61 -3.16 3.91 -11.21
N ALA A 62 -3.32 5.00 -10.45
CA ALA A 62 -2.50 6.20 -10.61
C ALA A 62 -1.04 5.95 -10.20
N LEU A 63 -0.81 5.27 -9.07
CA LEU A 63 0.52 5.05 -8.50
C LEU A 63 1.35 3.99 -9.23
N ARG A 64 0.73 3.10 -9.99
CA ARG A 64 1.45 2.09 -10.80
C ARG A 64 2.05 2.67 -12.08
N ARG A 65 1.70 3.89 -12.45
CA ARG A 65 2.19 4.59 -13.65
C ARG A 65 3.42 5.45 -13.31
N PRO A 66 4.27 5.77 -14.30
CA PRO A 66 5.29 6.80 -14.14
C PRO A 66 4.66 8.13 -13.67
N PRO A 67 5.34 8.90 -12.79
CA PRO A 67 6.71 8.70 -12.30
C PRO A 67 6.82 7.79 -11.06
N TYR A 68 5.69 7.34 -10.48
CA TYR A 68 5.70 6.59 -9.23
C TYR A 68 6.09 5.12 -9.43
N ASN A 69 5.51 4.48 -10.45
CA ASN A 69 5.78 3.09 -10.82
C ASN A 69 5.84 2.15 -9.60
N ALA A 70 4.88 2.27 -8.69
CA ALA A 70 4.91 1.59 -7.41
C ALA A 70 4.18 0.23 -7.45
N LEU A 71 4.64 -0.69 -6.60
CA LEU A 71 3.85 -1.85 -6.18
C LEU A 71 2.81 -1.38 -5.16
N CYS A 72 1.53 -1.54 -5.47
CA CYS A 72 0.48 -1.22 -4.50
C CYS A 72 -0.08 -2.49 -3.86
N LEU A 73 -0.37 -2.42 -2.58
CA LEU A 73 -1.02 -3.49 -1.82
C LEU A 73 -2.25 -2.92 -1.12
N THR A 74 -3.38 -3.59 -1.23
CA THR A 74 -4.58 -3.35 -0.41
C THR A 74 -4.81 -4.56 0.49
N LEU A 75 -5.35 -4.37 1.69
CA LEU A 75 -5.61 -5.46 2.64
C LEU A 75 -6.98 -5.32 3.30
N ASP A 76 -7.57 -6.44 3.71
CA ASP A 76 -8.69 -6.44 4.65
C ASP A 76 -8.20 -6.46 6.09
N TYR A 77 -8.87 -5.73 6.97
CA TYR A 77 -8.52 -5.75 8.38
C TYR A 77 -8.86 -7.09 9.05
N PRO A 78 -8.04 -7.57 10.00
CA PRO A 78 -8.31 -8.79 10.71
C PRO A 78 -9.43 -8.62 11.75
N GLY A 79 -10.47 -9.44 11.69
CA GLY A 79 -11.40 -9.68 12.80
C GLY A 79 -12.11 -8.43 13.35
N LYS A 80 -12.18 -8.32 14.69
CA LYS A 80 -12.83 -7.20 15.38
C LYS A 80 -11.89 -6.00 15.47
N LEU A 81 -12.35 -4.91 14.86
CA LEU A 81 -11.61 -3.66 14.80
C LEU A 81 -11.41 -3.02 16.16
N SER A 82 -10.27 -2.36 16.36
CA SER A 82 -10.07 -1.51 17.53
C SER A 82 -10.42 -0.05 17.24
N TRP A 83 -11.02 0.63 18.21
CA TRP A 83 -11.29 2.06 18.10
C TRP A 83 -10.00 2.90 17.97
N THR A 84 -8.86 2.33 18.40
CA THR A 84 -7.54 2.97 18.36
C THR A 84 -6.73 2.62 17.11
N GLY A 85 -7.21 1.74 16.23
CA GLY A 85 -6.46 1.26 15.06
C GLY A 85 -5.23 0.40 15.40
N SER A 86 -5.00 0.09 16.68
CA SER A 86 -3.79 -0.59 17.16
C SER A 86 -3.74 -2.09 16.86
N LYS A 87 -4.88 -2.75 16.70
CA LYS A 87 -4.92 -4.18 16.37
C LYS A 87 -4.59 -4.42 14.90
N GLU A 88 -4.82 -3.41 14.09
CA GLU A 88 -4.62 -3.39 12.65
C GLU A 88 -3.15 -3.11 12.29
N ILE A 89 -2.35 -2.55 13.20
CA ILE A 89 -0.93 -2.25 12.92
C ILE A 89 -0.14 -3.53 12.59
N ALA A 90 -0.37 -4.62 13.33
CA ALA A 90 0.29 -5.90 13.05
C ALA A 90 -0.01 -6.41 11.62
N ALA A 91 -1.25 -6.22 11.17
CA ALA A 91 -1.69 -6.54 9.82
C ALA A 91 -0.91 -5.73 8.77
N VAL A 92 -0.81 -4.42 9.00
CA VAL A 92 -0.07 -3.50 8.13
C VAL A 92 1.41 -3.88 8.07
N HIS A 93 2.03 -4.23 9.20
CA HIS A 93 3.43 -4.63 9.25
C HIS A 93 3.70 -5.89 8.41
N SER A 94 2.88 -6.93 8.57
CA SER A 94 3.03 -8.16 7.79
C SER A 94 2.79 -7.93 6.29
N ALA A 95 1.86 -7.05 5.95
CA ALA A 95 1.62 -6.66 4.56
C ALA A 95 2.82 -5.92 3.94
N ILE A 96 3.49 -5.08 4.72
CA ILE A 96 4.70 -4.37 4.29
C ILE A 96 5.84 -5.34 4.04
N GLN A 97 6.08 -6.27 4.96
CA GLN A 97 7.12 -7.28 4.78
C GLN A 97 6.89 -8.08 3.50
N ALA A 98 5.67 -8.60 3.30
CA ALA A 98 5.35 -9.35 2.10
C ALA A 98 5.52 -8.52 0.81
N GLY A 99 5.23 -7.21 0.85
CA GLY A 99 5.47 -6.33 -0.29
C GLY A 99 6.95 -6.06 -0.57
N ILE A 100 7.78 -5.97 0.47
CA ILE A 100 9.23 -5.88 0.34
C ILE A 100 9.77 -7.16 -0.30
N ASP A 101 9.35 -8.33 0.19
CA ASP A 101 9.78 -9.63 -0.35
C ASP A 101 9.44 -9.73 -1.85
N VAL A 102 8.23 -9.35 -2.26
CA VAL A 102 7.81 -9.33 -3.68
C VAL A 102 8.68 -8.39 -4.53
N LEU A 103 9.02 -7.21 -4.02
CA LEU A 103 9.89 -6.26 -4.74
C LEU A 103 11.31 -6.81 -4.89
N GLN A 104 11.85 -7.43 -3.84
CA GLN A 104 13.20 -8.02 -3.85
C GLN A 104 13.29 -9.21 -4.80
N GLU A 105 12.29 -10.10 -4.80
CA GLU A 105 12.19 -11.21 -5.76
C GLU A 105 12.10 -10.69 -7.21
N SER A 106 11.27 -9.66 -7.44
CA SER A 106 11.08 -9.07 -8.78
C SER A 106 12.34 -8.36 -9.31
N ALA A 107 13.18 -7.84 -8.41
CA ALA A 107 14.45 -7.19 -8.74
C ALA A 107 15.61 -8.18 -8.94
N GLY A 108 15.39 -9.50 -8.83
CA GLY A 108 16.46 -10.49 -8.97
C GLY A 108 17.42 -10.55 -7.77
N GLY A 109 16.95 -10.15 -6.58
CA GLY A 109 17.70 -10.25 -5.32
C GLY A 109 18.58 -9.06 -4.95
N GLY A 110 18.60 -7.98 -5.75
CA GLY A 110 19.37 -6.77 -5.47
C GLY A 110 18.49 -5.51 -5.45
N VAL A 111 17.98 -5.13 -4.28
CA VAL A 111 17.46 -3.77 -4.04
C VAL A 111 18.51 -3.02 -3.22
N ASP A 112 19.62 -2.61 -3.87
CA ASP A 112 20.75 -1.94 -3.20
C ASP A 112 20.39 -0.57 -2.59
N ASP A 113 19.34 0.10 -3.10
CA ASP A 113 18.96 1.47 -2.73
C ASP A 113 17.86 1.58 -1.65
N GLY A 114 17.44 0.45 -1.06
CA GLY A 114 16.37 0.38 -0.06
C GLY A 114 14.96 0.57 -0.64
N VAL A 115 13.97 -0.07 -0.02
CA VAL A 115 12.56 0.03 -0.44
C VAL A 115 11.92 1.25 0.20
N GLU A 116 11.35 2.14 -0.62
CA GLU A 116 10.49 3.21 -0.13
C GLU A 116 9.10 2.64 0.17
N VAL A 117 8.61 2.79 1.41
CA VAL A 117 7.28 2.29 1.79
C VAL A 117 6.38 3.48 2.10
N VAL A 118 5.24 3.54 1.44
CA VAL A 118 4.24 4.58 1.68
C VAL A 118 3.01 3.91 2.23
N VAL A 119 2.49 4.38 3.36
CA VAL A 119 1.21 3.92 3.89
C VAL A 119 0.18 5.04 3.72
N VAL A 120 -0.84 4.74 2.94
CA VAL A 120 -1.92 5.67 2.59
C VAL A 120 -3.22 5.09 3.09
N GLY A 121 -4.02 5.90 3.76
CA GLY A 121 -5.32 5.47 4.23
C GLY A 121 -6.30 6.62 4.31
N TYR A 122 -7.58 6.31 4.18
CA TYR A 122 -8.66 7.29 4.29
C TYR A 122 -9.72 6.82 5.29
N SER A 123 -10.43 7.77 5.92
CA SER A 123 -11.36 7.46 7.01
C SER A 123 -10.67 6.62 8.10
N TYR A 124 -11.22 5.46 8.48
CA TYR A 124 -10.59 4.52 9.42
C TYR A 124 -9.20 4.06 8.95
N GLY A 125 -8.98 3.89 7.64
CA GLY A 125 -7.66 3.61 7.11
C GLY A 125 -6.67 4.74 7.36
N GLY A 126 -7.12 5.99 7.36
CA GLY A 126 -6.31 7.14 7.74
C GLY A 126 -5.94 7.15 9.22
N LEU A 127 -6.87 6.72 10.08
CA LEU A 127 -6.60 6.50 11.50
C LEU A 127 -5.53 5.42 11.68
N VAL A 128 -5.69 4.23 11.08
CA VAL A 128 -4.69 3.15 11.16
C VAL A 128 -3.35 3.63 10.60
N ALA A 129 -3.36 4.30 9.44
CA ALA A 129 -2.18 4.88 8.84
C ALA A 129 -1.47 5.83 9.82
N SER A 130 -2.18 6.71 10.53
CA SER A 130 -1.53 7.64 11.46
C SER A 130 -0.76 6.99 12.62
N HIS A 131 -1.07 5.74 12.96
CA HIS A 131 -0.38 4.97 13.99
C HIS A 131 0.84 4.21 13.47
N VAL A 132 1.10 4.27 12.17
CA VAL A 132 2.22 3.62 11.47
C VAL A 132 3.58 4.21 11.87
N LYS A 133 3.63 5.24 12.73
CA LYS A 133 4.89 5.69 13.38
C LYS A 133 5.70 4.55 14.02
N ALA A 134 5.06 3.44 14.40
CA ALA A 134 5.71 2.22 14.87
C ALA A 134 6.52 1.46 13.79
N LEU A 135 6.40 1.80 12.50
CA LEU A 135 7.15 1.17 11.41
C LEU A 135 8.55 1.77 11.15
N ARG A 136 8.94 2.81 11.88
CA ARG A 136 10.32 3.33 11.82
C ARG A 136 11.37 2.33 12.32
N GLU A 137 10.94 1.16 12.77
CA GLU A 137 11.78 0.05 13.23
C GLU A 137 12.15 -0.94 12.11
N VAL A 138 11.62 -0.80 10.89
CA VAL A 138 12.05 -1.63 9.75
C VAL A 138 13.28 -0.99 9.10
N GLU A 139 14.46 -1.61 9.26
CA GLU A 139 15.70 -1.15 8.63
C GLU A 139 15.55 -1.03 7.11
N GLY A 140 16.07 0.06 6.52
CA GLY A 140 16.03 0.31 5.08
C GLY A 140 14.71 0.89 4.54
N VAL A 141 13.73 1.19 5.40
CA VAL A 141 12.41 1.69 4.98
C VAL A 141 12.23 3.19 5.22
N ARG A 142 11.96 3.95 4.14
CA ARG A 142 11.48 5.34 4.22
C ARG A 142 9.95 5.36 4.24
N ALA A 143 9.36 5.49 5.43
CA ALA A 143 7.92 5.52 5.64
C ALA A 143 7.31 6.92 5.41
N LYS A 144 6.35 7.05 4.48
CA LYS A 144 5.53 8.27 4.31
C LYS A 144 4.05 8.00 4.60
N LEU A 145 3.41 8.96 5.26
CA LEU A 145 2.03 8.86 5.71
C LEU A 145 1.13 9.87 5.00
N PHE A 146 -0.02 9.42 4.49
CA PHE A 146 -1.05 10.31 3.94
C PHE A 146 -2.45 9.91 4.42
N PRO A 147 -3.02 10.61 5.44
CA PRO A 147 -4.45 10.53 5.72
C PRO A 147 -5.21 11.30 4.64
N LEU A 148 -6.04 10.60 3.88
CA LEU A 148 -6.93 11.17 2.86
C LEU A 148 -8.13 11.83 3.55
N PRO A 149 -8.06 13.16 3.71
CA PRO A 149 -8.88 14.03 2.87
C PRO A 149 -8.05 14.85 1.86
N VAL A 150 -6.73 14.67 1.82
CA VAL A 150 -5.77 15.61 1.21
C VAL A 150 -5.22 15.16 -0.17
N LEU A 151 -5.64 14.02 -0.73
CA LEU A 151 -5.13 13.54 -2.03
C LEU A 151 -5.89 14.08 -3.26
N LEU A 152 -6.97 14.85 -3.07
CA LEU A 152 -7.74 15.45 -4.17
C LEU A 152 -7.19 16.81 -4.63
N GLU A 153 -6.34 17.46 -3.85
CA GLU A 153 -5.53 18.58 -4.34
C GLU A 153 -4.21 18.01 -4.88
N GLY A 154 -3.93 18.21 -6.17
CA GLY A 154 -2.79 17.64 -6.91
C GLY A 154 -1.38 17.88 -6.34
N ASN A 155 -1.27 18.52 -5.17
CA ASN A 155 -0.03 18.76 -4.43
C ASN A 155 0.38 17.65 -3.46
N ALA A 156 -0.53 16.78 -2.99
CA ALA A 156 -0.16 15.71 -2.04
C ALA A 156 0.59 14.55 -2.73
N LEU A 157 0.15 14.18 -3.93
CA LEU A 157 0.89 13.31 -4.85
C LEU A 157 2.25 13.91 -5.23
N TRP A 158 2.35 15.23 -5.26
CA TRP A 158 3.59 15.94 -5.53
C TRP A 158 4.56 15.90 -4.32
N GLN A 159 4.06 15.93 -3.08
CA GLN A 159 4.91 15.77 -1.87
C GLN A 159 5.54 14.37 -1.74
N LEU A 160 4.93 13.32 -2.30
CA LEU A 160 5.56 12.01 -2.43
C LEU A 160 6.90 12.08 -3.18
N THR A 161 7.04 12.98 -4.16
CA THR A 161 8.17 13.01 -5.10
C THR A 161 9.41 13.79 -4.62
N ARG A 162 9.29 14.71 -3.65
CA ARG A 162 10.40 15.63 -3.29
C ARG A 162 11.37 15.15 -2.22
N SER A 163 11.11 14.06 -1.49
CA SER A 163 12.11 13.57 -0.53
C SER A 163 13.27 12.77 -1.16
N LYS A 164 13.33 12.70 -2.50
CA LYS A 164 14.51 12.19 -3.24
C LYS A 164 15.54 13.28 -3.53
N VAL A 165 15.27 14.54 -3.18
CA VAL A 165 16.18 15.68 -3.37
C VAL A 165 16.38 16.40 -2.03
N ALA A 166 17.17 15.79 -1.16
CA ALA A 166 17.84 16.43 -0.03
C ALA A 166 19.06 15.59 0.35
#